data_AF-A0A8C7DIW4-F1
#
_entry.id   AF-A0A8C7DIW4-F1
#
_cell.length_a   1.000
_cell.length_b   1.000
_cell.length_c   1.000
_cell.angle_alpha   90.00
_cell.angle_beta   90.00
_cell.angle_gamma   90.00
#
_symmetry.space_group_name_H-M   'P 1'
#
loop_
_entity.id
_entity.type
_entity.pdbx_description
1 polymer ?
#
loop_
_entity_poly.entity_id
_entity_poly.type
_entity_poly.pdbx_seq_one_letter_code
_entity_poly.pdbx_strand_id
1 'polypeptide(L)'
;DYLPGVLLSNYVLYCVDNRDIKDFEDKRNNLFQSFSLFKINTTEERDQLQTRYNNLTEERDQIQTRYNNLTKERDQIQTRYNNLTKERDQLQTRYNNLTKERDQIQTRYNNLTKERDQIQTRYNNLTEERDQIQTRYNNLTKERDQIQTRYNNLTKERDQLQTRYNNLTKERDQIQTRYNNLTKERDQIQTRYNILTTEKGHIQAKLFVIEQHCQEGWRYFDSSLYFLSTEKKTWKQSREDCKGRGADLVIINSREEQTFLFNLHLRAWIGLTDSVTEEIWKWVDGTTLTTG
;
A
#
# COMPACT_ATOMS: atom_id res chain seq x y z
N ASP A 1 91.63 44.58 179.46
CA ASP A 1 91.70 43.99 180.80
C ASP A 1 90.33 44.11 181.48
N TYR A 2 89.56 43.07 181.83
CA TYR A 2 89.83 41.62 181.98
C TYR A 2 88.53 40.76 182.08
N LEU A 3 88.64 39.47 181.69
CA LEU A 3 87.79 38.25 181.89
C LEU A 3 87.56 37.88 183.38
N PRO A 4 86.71 36.89 183.83
CA PRO A 4 86.33 35.56 183.25
C PRO A 4 84.81 35.18 183.44
N GLY A 5 84.18 34.08 183.01
CA GLY A 5 84.57 32.74 182.52
C GLY A 5 84.09 31.61 183.46
N VAL A 6 82.87 31.06 183.31
CA VAL A 6 82.42 29.79 183.93
C VAL A 6 81.38 29.05 183.05
N LEU A 7 81.62 27.75 182.89
CA LEU A 7 80.85 26.71 182.21
C LEU A 7 79.47 26.44 182.86
N LEU A 8 78.47 26.03 182.07
CA LEU A 8 77.59 24.87 182.34
C LEU A 8 76.66 24.60 181.15
N SER A 9 76.90 23.46 180.51
CA SER A 9 76.03 22.79 179.54
C SER A 9 74.63 22.57 180.11
N ASN A 10 73.60 22.91 179.34
CA ASN A 10 72.37 22.15 179.31
C ASN A 10 71.82 22.17 177.89
N TYR A 11 72.09 21.08 177.18
CA TYR A 11 71.27 20.65 176.05
C TYR A 11 69.79 20.75 176.44
N VAL A 12 69.03 21.57 175.72
CA VAL A 12 67.59 21.34 175.61
C VAL A 12 67.33 20.94 174.17
N LEU A 13 67.21 19.62 174.04
CA LEU A 13 66.62 18.91 172.93
C LEU A 13 65.17 19.43 172.80
N TYR A 14 64.95 20.48 172.01
CA TYR A 14 63.61 20.74 171.50
C TYR A 14 63.37 19.75 170.38
N CYS A 15 62.70 18.66 170.73
CA CYS A 15 62.00 17.84 169.77
C CYS A 15 61.07 18.76 168.98
N VAL A 16 61.31 18.92 167.68
CA VAL A 16 60.18 19.17 166.79
C VAL A 16 59.24 17.99 167.02
N ASP A 17 58.03 18.25 167.50
CA ASP A 17 57.05 17.19 167.70
C ASP A 17 56.96 16.45 166.37
N ASN A 18 57.22 15.14 166.40
CA ASN A 18 57.19 14.30 165.20
C ASN A 18 55.85 14.44 164.48
N ARG A 19 54.81 14.94 165.18
CA ARG A 19 53.51 15.36 164.65
C ARG A 19 53.54 16.54 163.67
N ASP A 20 54.35 17.58 163.87
CA ASP A 20 54.33 18.76 162.98
C ASP A 20 55.08 18.51 161.67
N ILE A 21 56.20 17.76 161.71
CA ILE A 21 56.87 17.27 160.48
C ILE A 21 55.97 16.27 159.77
N LYS A 22 55.33 15.35 160.50
CA LYS A 22 54.40 14.38 159.94
C LYS A 22 53.15 15.02 159.34
N ASP A 23 52.60 16.08 159.93
CA ASP A 23 51.46 16.82 159.37
C ASP A 23 51.84 17.60 158.09
N PHE A 24 53.06 18.16 158.04
CA PHE A 24 53.56 18.81 156.82
C PHE A 24 53.91 17.79 155.72
N GLU A 25 54.45 16.63 156.09
CA GLU A 25 54.68 15.52 155.16
C GLU A 25 53.38 14.87 154.69
N ASP A 26 52.37 14.74 155.56
CA ASP A 26 51.04 14.22 155.22
C ASP A 26 50.29 15.21 154.32
N LYS A 27 50.39 16.52 154.56
CA LYS A 27 49.86 17.55 153.64
C LYS A 27 50.61 17.58 152.31
N ARG A 28 51.95 17.50 152.32
CA ARG A 28 52.76 17.39 151.09
C ARG A 28 52.41 16.13 150.32
N ASN A 29 52.23 14.99 151.00
CA ASN A 29 51.85 13.71 150.40
C ASN A 29 50.43 13.75 149.86
N ASN A 30 49.46 14.34 150.58
CA ASN A 30 48.10 14.53 150.09
C ASN A 30 48.05 15.48 148.90
N LEU A 31 48.79 16.58 148.92
CA LEU A 31 48.86 17.52 147.81
C LEU A 31 49.55 16.87 146.60
N PHE A 32 50.60 16.09 146.82
CA PHE A 32 51.29 15.33 145.77
C PHE A 32 50.40 14.22 145.20
N GLN A 33 49.64 13.51 146.03
CA GLN A 33 48.65 12.52 145.60
C GLN A 33 47.48 13.17 144.86
N SER A 34 46.97 14.31 145.32
CA SER A 34 45.91 15.05 144.64
C SER A 34 46.38 15.59 143.29
N PHE A 35 47.61 16.11 143.22
CA PHE A 35 48.19 16.59 141.98
C PHE A 35 48.51 15.42 141.03
N SER A 36 48.94 14.26 141.55
CA SER A 36 49.14 13.06 140.73
C SER A 36 47.83 12.52 140.18
N LEU A 37 46.76 12.45 141.00
CA LEU A 37 45.41 12.06 140.58
C LEU A 37 44.83 13.03 139.54
N PHE A 38 44.96 14.34 139.75
CA PHE A 38 44.54 15.34 138.77
C PHE A 38 45.31 15.20 137.45
N LYS A 39 46.62 14.96 137.53
CA LYS A 39 47.47 14.71 136.35
C LYS A 39 47.08 13.41 135.64
N ILE A 40 46.72 12.35 136.36
CA ILE A 40 46.23 11.09 135.79
C ILE A 40 44.87 11.30 135.12
N ASN A 41 43.91 11.92 135.80
CA ASN A 41 42.56 12.17 135.26
C ASN A 41 42.59 13.07 134.02
N THR A 42 43.40 14.14 134.04
CA THR A 42 43.60 15.00 132.85
C THR A 42 44.33 14.29 131.72
N THR A 43 45.17 13.29 132.02
CA THR A 43 45.80 12.43 131.00
C THR A 43 44.77 11.46 130.40
N GLU A 44 43.91 10.85 131.22
CA GLU A 44 42.83 9.97 130.75
C GLU A 44 41.80 10.72 129.89
N GLU A 45 41.36 11.90 130.30
CA GLU A 45 40.47 12.76 129.50
C GLU A 45 41.11 13.15 128.17
N ARG A 46 42.41 13.49 128.18
CA ARG A 46 43.17 13.79 126.97
C ARG A 46 43.27 12.58 126.06
N ASP A 47 43.51 11.39 126.59
CA ASP A 47 43.66 10.16 125.80
C ASP A 47 42.30 9.69 125.24
N GLN A 48 41.20 9.87 125.98
CA GLN A 48 39.83 9.67 125.48
C GLN A 48 39.47 10.66 124.37
N LEU A 49 39.81 11.94 124.54
CA LEU A 49 39.63 12.97 123.50
C LEU A 49 40.48 12.66 122.26
N GLN A 50 41.72 12.22 122.45
CA GLN A 50 42.60 11.80 121.37
C GLN A 50 42.02 10.61 120.61
N THR A 51 41.45 9.63 121.31
CA THR A 51 40.78 8.48 120.69
C THR A 51 39.56 8.92 119.88
N ARG A 52 38.71 9.80 120.43
CA ARG A 52 37.55 10.34 119.70
C ARG A 52 37.97 11.17 118.48
N TYR A 53 39.03 11.97 118.60
CA TYR A 53 39.59 12.74 117.50
C TYR A 53 40.10 11.84 116.37
N ASN A 54 40.81 10.76 116.72
CA ASN A 54 41.30 9.79 115.75
C ASN A 54 40.14 9.08 115.03
N ASN A 55 39.11 8.64 115.77
CA ASN A 55 37.93 7.99 115.18
C ASN A 55 37.15 8.93 114.24
N LEU A 56 36.91 10.18 114.65
CA LEU A 56 36.26 11.19 113.80
C LEU A 56 37.09 11.51 112.55
N THR A 57 38.42 11.50 112.67
CA THR A 57 39.34 11.68 111.54
C THR A 57 39.20 10.52 110.56
N GLU A 58 39.12 9.29 111.06
CA GLU A 58 38.93 8.10 110.22
C GLU A 58 37.56 8.09 109.53
N GLU A 59 36.48 8.43 110.24
CA GLU A 59 35.14 8.58 109.66
C GLU A 59 35.12 9.66 108.56
N ARG A 60 35.76 10.81 108.81
CA ARG A 60 35.91 11.88 107.82
C ARG A 60 36.63 11.37 106.58
N ASP A 61 37.71 10.62 106.73
CA ASP A 61 38.51 10.10 105.62
C ASP A 61 37.73 9.02 104.82
N GLN A 62 36.93 8.19 105.50
CA GLN A 62 36.01 7.24 104.85
C GLN A 62 34.91 7.98 104.06
N ILE A 63 34.31 9.03 104.63
CA ILE A 63 33.31 9.86 103.96
C ILE A 63 33.93 10.56 102.75
N GLN A 64 35.15 11.11 102.89
CA GLN A 64 35.87 11.75 101.80
C GLN A 64 36.14 10.76 100.66
N THR A 65 36.50 9.52 100.99
CA THR A 65 36.69 8.45 100.00
C THR A 65 35.39 8.13 99.26
N ARG A 66 34.27 7.98 99.99
CA ARG A 66 32.94 7.75 99.38
C ARG A 66 32.51 8.91 98.48
N TYR A 67 32.73 10.15 98.92
CA TYR A 67 32.43 11.35 98.14
C TYR A 67 33.23 11.39 96.83
N ASN A 68 34.52 11.09 96.90
CA ASN A 68 35.39 11.02 95.72
C ASN A 68 34.92 9.92 94.75
N ASN A 69 34.47 8.77 95.25
CA ASN A 69 33.94 7.68 94.40
C ASN A 69 32.61 8.06 93.73
N LEU A 70 31.66 8.63 94.48
CA LEU A 70 30.38 9.11 93.93
C LEU A 70 30.60 10.21 92.87
N THR A 71 31.59 11.08 93.08
CA THR A 71 31.97 12.10 92.10
C THR A 71 32.42 11.46 90.78
N LYS A 72 33.27 10.41 90.86
CA LYS A 72 33.70 9.65 89.67
C LYS A 72 32.52 8.98 88.96
N GLU A 73 31.61 8.36 89.70
CA GLU A 73 30.41 7.73 89.12
C GLU A 73 29.51 8.74 88.43
N ARG A 74 29.28 9.90 89.06
CA ARG A 74 28.52 11.01 88.45
C ARG A 74 29.17 11.46 87.15
N ASP A 75 30.48 11.62 87.11
CA ASP A 75 31.20 12.07 85.91
C ASP A 75 31.15 11.01 84.79
N GLN A 76 31.19 9.73 85.15
CA GLN A 76 30.96 8.63 84.20
C GLN A 76 29.54 8.63 83.64
N ILE A 77 28.52 8.83 84.49
CA ILE A 77 27.12 8.92 84.07
C ILE A 77 26.92 10.14 83.16
N GLN A 78 27.51 11.29 83.51
CA GLN A 78 27.44 12.50 82.67
C GLN A 78 28.06 12.25 81.29
N THR A 79 29.19 11.54 81.24
CA THR A 79 29.82 11.17 79.98
C THR A 79 28.91 10.27 79.14
N ARG A 80 28.29 9.26 79.75
CA ARG A 80 27.32 8.37 79.08
C ARG A 80 26.11 9.15 78.56
N TYR A 81 25.55 10.05 79.37
CA TYR A 81 24.42 10.90 78.99
C TYR A 81 24.75 11.77 77.78
N ASN A 82 25.92 12.40 77.77
CA ASN A 82 26.38 13.21 76.65
C ASN A 82 26.54 12.37 75.37
N ASN A 83 27.03 11.14 75.48
CA ASN A 83 27.15 10.23 74.34
C ASN A 83 25.78 9.78 73.80
N LEU A 84 24.86 9.37 74.67
CA LEU A 84 23.47 9.03 74.30
C LEU A 84 22.75 10.19 73.62
N THR A 85 22.99 11.42 74.06
CA THR A 85 22.42 12.62 73.44
C THR A 85 22.92 12.77 72.00
N LYS A 86 24.23 12.57 71.76
CA LYS A 86 24.82 12.60 70.41
C LYS A 86 24.23 11.49 69.52
N GLU A 87 24.09 10.28 70.03
CA GLU A 87 23.49 9.15 69.29
C GLU A 87 22.03 9.44 68.91
N ARG A 88 21.24 10.00 69.84
CA ARG A 88 19.86 10.42 69.58
C ARG A 88 19.79 11.45 68.46
N ASP A 89 20.66 12.47 68.49
CA ASP A 89 20.65 13.54 67.47
C ASP A 89 21.09 13.00 66.09
N GLN A 90 22.03 12.05 66.07
CA GLN A 90 22.40 11.33 64.86
C GLN A 90 21.24 10.50 64.30
N LEU A 91 20.51 9.77 65.16
CA LEU A 91 19.33 9.01 64.77
C LEU A 91 18.21 9.92 64.24
N GLN A 92 17.98 11.06 64.88
CA GLN A 92 17.00 12.05 64.41
C GLN A 92 17.36 12.56 63.01
N THR A 93 18.65 12.81 62.75
CA THR A 93 19.13 13.22 61.44
C THR A 93 18.89 12.14 60.39
N ARG A 94 19.21 10.87 60.72
CA ARG A 94 18.96 9.72 59.83
C ARG A 94 17.48 9.53 59.54
N TYR A 95 16.62 9.67 60.55
CA TYR A 95 15.16 9.58 60.39
C TYR A 95 14.62 10.65 59.44
N ASN A 96 15.07 11.89 59.61
CA ASN A 96 14.68 13.00 58.74
C ASN A 96 15.13 12.76 57.29
N ASN A 97 16.32 12.21 57.08
CA ASN A 97 16.82 11.87 55.74
C ASN A 97 16.01 10.74 55.09
N LEU A 98 15.74 9.65 55.82
CA LEU A 98 14.90 8.55 55.35
C LEU A 98 13.47 9.01 54.99
N THR A 99 12.93 9.95 55.75
CA THR A 99 11.62 10.54 55.46
C THR A 99 11.64 11.27 54.11
N LYS A 100 12.68 12.06 53.84
CA LYS A 100 12.86 12.73 52.54
C LYS A 100 13.01 11.74 51.39
N GLU A 101 13.80 10.68 51.57
CA GLU A 101 13.97 9.64 50.56
C GLU A 101 12.65 8.92 50.26
N ARG A 102 11.87 8.58 51.28
CA ARG A 102 10.54 7.98 51.12
C ARG A 102 9.62 8.88 50.30
N ASP A 103 9.58 10.17 50.60
CA ASP A 103 8.69 11.12 49.90
C ASP A 103 9.13 11.31 48.42
N GLN A 104 10.43 11.28 48.16
CA GLN A 104 10.98 11.27 46.80
C GLN A 104 10.57 10.00 46.03
N ILE A 105 10.68 8.83 46.67
CA ILE A 105 10.26 7.55 46.08
C ILE A 105 8.75 7.57 45.79
N GLN A 106 7.94 8.06 46.72
CA GLN A 106 6.50 8.18 46.52
C GLN A 106 6.15 9.08 45.32
N THR A 107 6.87 10.19 45.17
CA THR A 107 6.71 11.09 44.03
C THR A 107 7.05 10.38 42.71
N ARG A 108 8.18 9.64 42.67
CA ARG A 108 8.57 8.85 41.49
C ARG A 108 7.55 7.77 41.16
N TYR A 109 7.03 7.07 42.16
CA TYR A 109 5.98 6.06 41.98
C TYR A 109 4.71 6.64 41.36
N ASN A 110 4.26 7.79 41.84
CA ASN A 110 3.08 8.47 41.31
C ASN A 110 3.29 8.90 39.85
N ASN A 111 4.50 9.36 39.51
CA ASN A 111 4.83 9.74 38.12
C ASN A 111 4.86 8.52 37.20
N LEU A 112 5.52 7.43 37.61
CA LEU A 112 5.54 6.17 36.84
C LEU A 112 4.13 5.61 36.63
N THR A 113 3.24 5.74 37.61
CA THR A 113 1.83 5.33 37.49
C THR A 113 1.13 6.12 36.38
N LYS A 114 1.33 7.45 36.35
CA LYS A 114 0.77 8.30 35.28
C LYS A 114 1.32 7.95 33.90
N GLU A 115 2.62 7.69 33.79
CA GLU A 115 3.26 7.28 32.54
C GLU A 115 2.70 5.94 32.05
N ARG A 116 2.53 4.97 32.95
CA ARG A 116 1.91 3.68 32.64
C ARG A 116 0.50 3.85 32.09
N ASP A 117 -0.32 4.69 32.72
CA ASP A 117 -1.72 4.91 32.30
C ASP A 117 -1.78 5.62 30.94
N GLN A 118 -0.85 6.54 30.66
CA GLN A 118 -0.70 7.16 29.34
C GLN A 118 -0.29 6.15 28.27
N ILE A 119 0.66 5.26 28.57
CA ILE A 119 1.08 4.19 27.66
C ILE A 119 -0.09 3.24 27.39
N GLN A 120 -0.87 2.87 28.41
CA GLN A 120 -2.04 2.01 28.25
C GLN A 120 -3.08 2.66 27.33
N THR A 121 -3.31 3.96 27.48
CA THR A 121 -4.23 4.71 26.61
C THR A 121 -3.75 4.69 25.16
N ARG A 122 -2.45 4.95 24.93
CA ARG A 122 -1.85 4.88 23.58
C ARG A 122 -1.95 3.48 22.96
N TYR A 123 -1.73 2.45 23.77
CA TYR A 123 -1.85 1.06 23.32
C TYR A 123 -3.26 0.72 22.85
N ASN A 124 -4.29 1.13 23.60
CA ASN A 124 -5.68 0.91 23.23
C ASN A 124 -6.03 1.64 21.92
N ASN A 125 -5.62 2.90 21.77
CA ASN A 125 -5.84 3.66 20.54
C ASN A 125 -5.17 3.00 19.32
N LEU A 126 -3.92 2.55 19.47
CA LEU A 126 -3.20 1.83 18.40
C LEU A 126 -3.87 0.51 18.03
N THR A 127 -4.49 -0.16 19.01
CA THR A 127 -5.24 -1.40 18.78
C THR A 127 -6.49 -1.12 17.94
N GLU A 128 -7.22 -0.04 18.26
CA GLU A 128 -8.38 0.39 17.47
C GLU A 128 -8.00 0.80 16.04
N GLU A 129 -6.93 1.58 15.88
CA GLU A 129 -6.42 1.97 14.56
C GLU A 129 -6.04 0.74 13.71
N ARG A 130 -5.37 -0.24 14.31
CA ARG A 130 -5.03 -1.51 13.64
C ARG A 130 -6.29 -2.23 13.14
N ASP A 131 -7.33 -2.33 13.97
CA ASP A 131 -8.56 -3.04 13.62
C ASP A 131 -9.35 -2.31 12.52
N GLN A 132 -9.31 -0.97 12.52
CA GLN A 132 -9.86 -0.15 11.43
C GLN A 132 -9.10 -0.38 10.11
N ILE A 133 -7.77 -0.41 10.15
CA ILE A 133 -6.93 -0.69 8.98
C ILE A 133 -7.21 -2.09 8.44
N GLN A 134 -7.34 -3.09 9.33
CA GLN A 134 -7.67 -4.46 8.94
C GLN A 134 -9.03 -4.54 8.23
N THR A 135 -10.02 -3.79 8.72
CA THR A 135 -11.34 -3.71 8.10
C THR A 135 -11.26 -3.09 6.70
N ARG A 136 -10.52 -1.99 6.53
CA ARG A 136 -10.30 -1.35 5.23
C ARG A 136 -9.59 -2.29 4.25
N TYR A 137 -8.57 -3.00 4.71
CA TYR A 137 -7.84 -3.98 3.90
C TYR A 137 -8.75 -5.09 3.37
N ASN A 138 -9.63 -5.64 4.23
CA ASN A 138 -10.58 -6.68 3.83
C ASN A 138 -11.58 -6.17 2.78
N ASN A 139 -12.03 -4.92 2.90
CA ASN A 139 -12.93 -4.30 1.92
C ASN A 139 -12.23 -4.07 0.56
N LEU A 140 -11.02 -3.53 0.57
CA LEU A 140 -10.22 -3.34 -0.66
C LEU A 140 -9.93 -4.67 -1.36
N THR A 141 -9.71 -5.74 -0.60
CA THR A 141 -9.53 -7.09 -1.14
C THR A 141 -10.78 -7.55 -1.88
N LYS A 142 -11.98 -7.34 -1.31
CA LYS A 142 -13.25 -7.66 -1.98
C LYS A 142 -13.47 -6.85 -3.25
N GLU A 143 -13.18 -5.55 -3.22
CA GLU A 143 -13.30 -4.67 -4.40
C GLU A 143 -12.37 -5.11 -5.53
N ARG A 144 -11.11 -5.45 -5.19
CA ARG A 144 -10.14 -5.99 -6.15
C ARG A 144 -10.67 -7.26 -6.82
N ASP A 145 -11.22 -8.19 -6.04
CA ASP A 145 -11.73 -9.46 -6.59
C ASP A 145 -12.97 -9.26 -7.47
N GLN A 146 -13.82 -8.28 -7.14
CA GLN A 146 -14.94 -7.85 -7.99
C GLN A 146 -14.46 -7.24 -9.31
N ILE A 147 -13.45 -6.36 -9.27
CA ILE A 147 -12.85 -5.76 -10.46
C ILE A 147 -12.22 -6.84 -11.33
N GLN A 148 -11.50 -7.79 -10.74
CA GLN A 148 -10.91 -8.91 -11.48
C GLN A 148 -11.97 -9.75 -12.21
N THR A 149 -13.10 -9.99 -11.54
CA THR A 149 -14.23 -10.71 -12.14
C THR A 149 -14.81 -9.94 -13.33
N ARG A 150 -15.02 -8.62 -13.20
CA ARG A 150 -15.49 -7.76 -14.30
C ARG A 150 -14.52 -7.74 -15.47
N TYR A 151 -13.22 -7.64 -15.19
CA TYR A 151 -12.17 -7.68 -16.20
C TYR A 151 -12.19 -8.98 -17.02
N ASN A 152 -12.32 -10.12 -16.34
CA ASN A 152 -12.40 -11.43 -17.00
C ASN A 152 -13.64 -11.54 -17.90
N ASN A 153 -14.78 -10.99 -17.48
CA ASN A 153 -16.00 -10.97 -18.28
C ASN A 153 -15.86 -10.08 -19.52
N LEU A 154 -15.33 -8.86 -19.36
CA LEU A 154 -15.07 -7.95 -20.48
C LEU A 154 -14.09 -8.56 -21.51
N THR A 155 -13.10 -9.32 -21.03
CA THR A 155 -12.17 -10.04 -21.91
C THR A 155 -12.91 -11.07 -22.77
N LYS A 156 -13.84 -11.83 -22.18
CA LYS A 156 -14.68 -12.79 -22.93
C LYS A 156 -15.58 -12.10 -23.95
N GLU A 157 -16.22 -11.00 -23.59
CA GLU A 157 -17.07 -10.23 -24.51
C GLU A 157 -16.27 -9.67 -25.68
N ARG A 158 -15.08 -9.15 -25.42
CA ARG A 158 -14.15 -8.68 -26.47
C ARG A 158 -13.82 -9.81 -27.45
N ASP A 159 -13.49 -11.00 -26.96
CA ASP A 159 -13.12 -12.13 -27.81
C ASP A 159 -14.32 -12.62 -28.66
N GLN A 160 -15.53 -12.58 -28.08
CA GLN A 160 -16.77 -12.86 -28.81
C GLN A 160 -17.03 -11.83 -29.91
N LEU A 161 -16.86 -10.53 -29.61
CA LEU A 161 -17.00 -9.45 -30.59
C LEU A 161 -15.96 -9.57 -31.71
N GLN A 162 -14.72 -9.90 -31.38
CA GLN A 162 -13.67 -10.13 -32.38
C GLN A 162 -14.04 -11.27 -33.32
N THR A 163 -14.60 -12.36 -32.79
CA THR A 163 -15.06 -13.49 -33.59
C THR A 163 -16.20 -13.07 -34.54
N ARG A 164 -17.19 -12.32 -34.03
CA ARG A 164 -18.29 -11.79 -34.86
C ARG A 164 -17.79 -10.86 -35.96
N TYR A 165 -16.86 -9.96 -35.64
CA TYR A 165 -16.25 -9.05 -36.59
C TYR A 165 -15.54 -9.80 -37.74
N ASN A 166 -14.78 -10.85 -37.41
CA ASN A 166 -14.09 -11.67 -38.39
C ASN A 166 -15.09 -12.38 -39.32
N ASN A 167 -16.22 -12.86 -38.80
CA ASN A 167 -17.26 -13.50 -39.60
C ASN A 167 -17.95 -12.51 -40.54
N LEU A 168 -18.32 -11.32 -40.05
CA LEU A 168 -18.92 -10.26 -40.87
C LEU A 168 -17.96 -9.80 -41.99
N THR A 169 -16.66 -9.77 -41.70
CA THR A 169 -15.63 -9.46 -42.70
C THR A 169 -15.65 -10.49 -43.84
N LYS A 170 -15.76 -11.80 -43.52
CA LYS A 170 -15.88 -12.86 -44.52
C LYS A 170 -17.16 -12.75 -45.34
N GLU A 171 -18.30 -12.48 -44.71
CA GLU A 171 -19.58 -12.30 -45.40
C GLU A 171 -19.53 -11.11 -46.37
N ARG A 172 -18.96 -9.98 -45.94
CA ARG A 172 -18.73 -8.81 -46.80
C ARG A 172 -17.90 -9.19 -48.04
N ASP A 173 -16.81 -9.91 -47.87
CA ASP A 173 -15.92 -10.29 -48.98
C ASP A 173 -16.62 -11.25 -49.96
N GLN A 174 -17.46 -12.15 -49.44
CA GLN A 174 -18.31 -13.01 -50.27
C GLN A 174 -19.34 -12.21 -51.07
N ILE A 175 -20.01 -11.24 -50.44
CA ILE A 175 -20.97 -10.35 -51.11
C ILE A 175 -20.26 -9.52 -52.19
N GLN A 176 -19.06 -8.99 -51.90
CA GLN A 176 -18.28 -8.23 -52.88
C GLN A 176 -17.96 -9.08 -54.11
N THR A 177 -17.62 -10.35 -53.92
CA THR A 177 -17.34 -11.27 -55.02
C THR A 177 -18.60 -11.52 -55.86
N ARG A 178 -19.75 -11.76 -55.21
CA ARG A 178 -21.04 -11.92 -55.91
C ARG A 178 -21.41 -10.67 -56.70
N TYR A 179 -21.23 -9.48 -56.11
CA TYR A 179 -21.48 -8.21 -56.77
C TYR A 179 -20.63 -8.03 -58.03
N ASN A 180 -19.34 -8.35 -57.96
CA ASN A 180 -18.43 -8.27 -59.10
C ASN A 180 -18.85 -9.24 -60.23
N ASN A 181 -19.32 -10.45 -59.88
CA ASN A 181 -19.81 -11.40 -60.87
C ASN A 181 -21.11 -10.93 -61.54
N LEU A 182 -22.08 -10.44 -60.76
CA LEU A 182 -23.31 -9.86 -61.31
C LEU A 182 -23.03 -8.65 -62.21
N THR A 183 -22.04 -7.85 -61.86
CA THR A 183 -21.58 -6.72 -62.70
C THR A 183 -21.10 -7.22 -64.06
N LYS A 184 -20.30 -8.30 -64.10
CA LYS A 184 -19.85 -8.92 -65.36
C LYS A 184 -21.01 -9.49 -66.18
N GLU A 185 -21.95 -10.19 -65.54
CA GLU A 185 -23.13 -10.72 -66.23
C GLU A 185 -23.99 -9.61 -66.83
N ARG A 186 -24.21 -8.53 -66.08
CA ARG A 186 -24.91 -7.32 -66.57
C ARG A 186 -24.20 -6.76 -67.80
N ASP A 187 -22.89 -6.60 -67.76
CA ASP A 187 -22.12 -6.04 -68.86
C ASP A 187 -22.19 -6.95 -70.11
N GLN A 188 -22.14 -8.27 -69.92
CA GLN A 188 -22.33 -9.25 -71.00
C GLN A 188 -23.72 -9.16 -71.63
N ILE A 189 -24.77 -9.06 -70.79
CA ILE A 189 -26.15 -8.91 -71.27
C ILE A 189 -26.30 -7.59 -72.03
N GLN A 190 -25.72 -6.50 -71.52
CA GLN A 190 -25.73 -5.20 -72.18
C GLN A 190 -25.07 -5.27 -73.56
N THR A 191 -23.93 -5.96 -73.70
CA THR A 191 -23.29 -6.19 -74.99
C THR A 191 -24.20 -6.97 -75.95
N ARG A 192 -24.83 -8.07 -75.50
CA ARG A 192 -25.75 -8.85 -76.34
C ARG A 192 -26.97 -8.04 -76.76
N TYR A 193 -27.51 -7.23 -75.85
CA TYR A 193 -28.62 -6.33 -76.15
C TYR A 193 -28.26 -5.30 -77.24
N ASN A 194 -27.07 -4.70 -77.14
CA ASN A 194 -26.60 -3.75 -78.14
C ASN A 194 -26.43 -4.40 -79.53
N ILE A 195 -25.87 -5.62 -79.58
CA ILE A 195 -25.73 -6.38 -80.84
C ILE A 195 -27.10 -6.65 -81.46
N LEU A 196 -28.05 -7.19 -80.69
CA LEU A 196 -29.40 -7.47 -81.17
C LEU A 196 -30.12 -6.20 -81.64
N THR A 197 -29.89 -5.08 -80.97
CA THR A 197 -30.46 -3.78 -81.36
C THR A 197 -29.92 -3.35 -82.73
N THR A 198 -28.63 -3.52 -82.99
CA THR A 198 -28.00 -3.24 -84.28
C THR A 198 -28.50 -4.18 -85.38
N GLU A 199 -28.56 -5.49 -85.13
CA GLU A 199 -29.07 -6.48 -86.08
C GLU A 199 -30.53 -6.21 -86.44
N LYS A 200 -31.36 -5.87 -85.44
CA LYS A 200 -32.74 -5.44 -85.66
C LYS A 200 -32.79 -4.21 -86.57
N GLY A 201 -31.93 -3.22 -86.34
CA GLY A 201 -31.81 -2.04 -87.20
C GLY A 201 -31.45 -2.40 -88.65
N HIS A 202 -30.49 -3.31 -88.85
CA HIS A 202 -30.12 -3.79 -90.19
C HIS A 202 -31.26 -4.54 -90.89
N ILE A 203 -31.98 -5.40 -90.17
CA ILE A 203 -33.13 -6.14 -90.72
C ILE A 203 -34.25 -5.16 -91.08
N GLN A 204 -34.55 -4.19 -90.21
CA GLN A 204 -35.55 -3.16 -90.48
C GLN A 204 -35.19 -2.33 -91.73
N ALA A 205 -33.92 -1.96 -91.89
CA ALA A 205 -33.44 -1.26 -93.08
C ALA A 205 -33.58 -2.10 -94.35
N LYS A 206 -33.19 -3.39 -94.30
CA LYS A 206 -33.37 -4.32 -95.44
C LYS A 206 -34.84 -4.49 -95.80
N LEU A 207 -35.70 -4.66 -94.80
CA LEU A 207 -37.14 -4.81 -95.00
C LEU A 207 -37.72 -3.55 -95.64
N PHE A 208 -37.32 -2.37 -95.17
CA PHE A 208 -37.75 -1.10 -95.77
C PHE A 208 -37.39 -1.00 -97.26
N VAL A 209 -36.17 -1.37 -97.65
CA VAL A 209 -35.75 -1.37 -99.07
C VAL A 209 -36.59 -2.34 -99.91
N ILE A 210 -36.84 -3.55 -99.40
CA ILE A 210 -37.69 -4.54 -100.07
C ILE A 210 -39.11 -4.00 -100.23
N GLU A 211 -39.68 -3.41 -99.17
CA GLU A 211 -41.02 -2.81 -99.20
C GLU A 211 -41.11 -1.68 -100.23
N GLN A 212 -40.11 -0.80 -100.30
CA GLN A 212 -40.04 0.28 -101.31
C GLN A 212 -40.05 -0.27 -102.74
N HIS A 213 -39.15 -1.21 -103.07
CA HIS A 213 -39.11 -1.78 -104.41
C HIS A 213 -40.37 -2.59 -104.75
N CYS A 214 -40.96 -3.29 -103.78
CA CYS A 214 -42.24 -3.96 -103.98
C CYS A 214 -43.37 -2.98 -104.33
N GLN A 215 -43.39 -1.78 -103.73
CA GLN A 215 -44.33 -0.71 -104.09
C GLN A 215 -44.09 -0.17 -105.50
N GLU A 216 -42.84 -0.18 -105.98
CA GLU A 216 -42.45 0.19 -107.35
C GLU A 216 -42.73 -0.92 -108.40
N GLY A 217 -43.33 -2.05 -107.99
CA GLY A 217 -43.72 -3.15 -108.87
C GLY A 217 -42.68 -4.28 -109.01
N TRP A 218 -41.62 -4.27 -108.19
CA TRP A 218 -40.70 -5.40 -108.09
C TRP A 218 -41.34 -6.54 -107.27
N ARG A 219 -40.87 -7.77 -107.48
CA ARG A 219 -41.27 -8.95 -106.72
C ARG A 219 -40.07 -9.50 -105.99
N TYR A 220 -40.19 -9.70 -104.69
CA TYR A 220 -39.15 -10.34 -103.90
C TYR A 220 -39.32 -11.85 -103.89
N PHE A 221 -38.24 -12.59 -104.18
CA PHE A 221 -38.17 -14.04 -104.05
C PHE A 221 -36.73 -14.46 -103.72
N ASP A 222 -36.58 -15.35 -102.75
CA ASP A 222 -35.30 -15.95 -102.33
C ASP A 222 -34.08 -14.98 -102.32
N SER A 223 -34.20 -13.88 -101.58
CA SER A 223 -33.17 -12.84 -101.43
C SER A 223 -32.88 -11.96 -102.66
N SER A 224 -33.65 -12.10 -103.73
CA SER A 224 -33.54 -11.31 -104.96
C SER A 224 -34.82 -10.53 -105.26
N LEU A 225 -34.67 -9.38 -105.92
CA LEU A 225 -35.77 -8.57 -106.42
C LEU A 225 -35.88 -8.74 -107.94
N TYR A 226 -37.08 -9.02 -108.42
CA TYR A 226 -37.37 -9.29 -109.83
C TYR A 226 -38.33 -8.24 -110.35
N PHE A 227 -37.92 -7.49 -111.38
CA PHE A 227 -38.81 -6.57 -112.09
C PHE A 227 -39.27 -7.18 -113.39
N LEU A 228 -40.58 -7.14 -113.62
CA LEU A 228 -41.16 -7.53 -114.88
C LEU A 228 -41.56 -6.30 -115.68
N SER A 229 -40.82 -6.04 -116.76
CA SER A 229 -41.19 -4.95 -117.68
C SER A 229 -42.46 -5.30 -118.46
N THR A 230 -43.36 -4.32 -118.57
CA THR A 230 -44.53 -4.39 -119.44
C THR A 230 -44.23 -3.97 -120.88
N GLU A 231 -43.02 -3.47 -121.15
CA GLU A 231 -42.59 -3.00 -122.47
C GLU A 231 -41.95 -4.13 -123.30
N LYS A 232 -42.28 -4.19 -124.59
CA LYS A 232 -41.68 -5.16 -125.52
C LYS A 232 -40.41 -4.57 -126.14
N LYS A 233 -39.25 -5.14 -125.82
CA LYS A 233 -37.92 -4.73 -126.29
C LYS A 233 -37.17 -5.93 -126.91
N THR A 234 -36.14 -5.67 -127.71
CA THR A 234 -35.18 -6.74 -128.11
C THR A 234 -34.37 -7.22 -126.90
N TRP A 235 -33.73 -8.39 -126.97
CA TRP A 235 -32.91 -8.90 -125.85
C TRP A 235 -31.87 -7.88 -125.39
N LYS A 236 -31.13 -7.27 -126.34
CA LYS A 236 -30.10 -6.26 -126.04
C LYS A 236 -30.67 -5.01 -125.37
N GLN A 237 -31.76 -4.46 -125.90
CA GLN A 237 -32.45 -3.30 -125.31
C GLN A 237 -33.06 -3.62 -123.95
N SER A 238 -33.56 -4.84 -123.75
CA SER A 238 -34.10 -5.29 -122.46
C SER A 238 -33.00 -5.37 -121.41
N ARG A 239 -31.82 -5.88 -121.79
CA ARG A 239 -30.64 -5.90 -120.93
C ARG A 239 -30.17 -4.49 -120.56
N GLU A 240 -30.12 -3.58 -121.54
CA GLU A 240 -29.78 -2.17 -121.31
C GLU A 240 -30.79 -1.49 -120.36
N ASP A 241 -32.09 -1.79 -120.50
CA ASP A 241 -33.12 -1.30 -119.58
C ASP A 241 -32.95 -1.85 -118.15
N CYS A 242 -32.70 -3.15 -118.01
CA CYS A 242 -32.38 -3.76 -116.71
C CYS A 242 -31.16 -3.07 -116.07
N LYS A 243 -30.09 -2.86 -116.83
CA LYS A 243 -28.87 -2.16 -116.36
C LYS A 243 -29.15 -0.71 -115.99
N GLY A 244 -29.99 -0.01 -116.74
CA GLY A 244 -30.43 1.35 -116.42
C GLY A 244 -31.23 1.44 -115.11
N ARG A 245 -31.90 0.35 -114.72
CA ARG A 245 -32.60 0.20 -113.43
C ARG A 245 -31.72 -0.36 -112.30
N GLY A 246 -30.42 -0.52 -112.54
CA GLY A 246 -29.49 -1.07 -111.56
C GLY A 246 -29.55 -2.60 -111.38
N ALA A 247 -30.16 -3.32 -112.34
CA ALA A 247 -30.27 -4.78 -112.37
C ALA A 247 -29.61 -5.37 -113.64
N ASP A 248 -29.67 -6.68 -113.84
CA ASP A 248 -29.37 -7.33 -115.14
C ASP A 248 -30.49 -8.36 -115.43
N LEU A 249 -30.52 -8.92 -116.64
CA LEU A 249 -31.49 -9.96 -116.97
C LEU A 249 -31.29 -11.19 -116.08
N VAL A 250 -32.39 -11.82 -115.67
CA VAL A 250 -32.36 -12.90 -114.68
C VAL A 250 -31.54 -14.11 -115.16
N ILE A 251 -30.68 -14.61 -114.27
CA ILE A 251 -29.99 -15.89 -114.38
C ILE A 251 -30.74 -16.86 -113.50
N ILE A 252 -31.08 -18.03 -114.02
CA ILE A 252 -31.85 -19.02 -113.25
C ILE A 252 -30.89 -20.06 -112.70
N ASN A 253 -30.68 -20.03 -111.37
CA ASN A 253 -29.68 -20.85 -110.70
C ASN A 253 -30.28 -21.97 -109.83
N SER A 254 -31.59 -21.97 -109.61
CA SER A 254 -32.27 -23.01 -108.83
C SER A 254 -33.59 -23.45 -109.47
N ARG A 255 -34.03 -24.66 -109.13
CA ARG A 255 -35.32 -25.20 -109.57
C ARG A 255 -36.48 -24.38 -109.00
N GLU A 256 -36.30 -23.88 -107.78
CA GLU A 256 -37.25 -23.04 -107.06
C GLU A 256 -37.41 -21.69 -107.77
N GLU A 257 -36.30 -21.05 -108.17
CA GLU A 257 -36.31 -19.82 -108.97
C GLU A 257 -36.94 -20.03 -110.35
N GLN A 258 -36.59 -21.13 -111.03
CA GLN A 258 -37.24 -21.52 -112.29
C GLN A 258 -38.76 -21.66 -112.12
N THR A 259 -39.20 -22.31 -111.04
CA THR A 259 -40.62 -22.53 -110.74
C THR A 259 -41.32 -21.21 -110.42
N PHE A 260 -40.70 -20.35 -109.63
CA PHE A 260 -41.19 -19.01 -109.33
C PHE A 260 -41.43 -18.22 -110.62
N LEU A 261 -40.42 -18.13 -111.49
CA LEU A 261 -40.50 -17.39 -112.76
C LEU A 261 -41.52 -18.01 -113.72
N PHE A 262 -41.62 -19.33 -113.78
CA PHE A 262 -42.61 -20.03 -114.61
C PHE A 262 -44.04 -19.71 -114.18
N ASN A 263 -44.31 -19.71 -112.86
CA ASN A 263 -45.62 -19.42 -112.30
C ASN A 263 -46.07 -17.97 -112.48
N LEU A 264 -45.15 -17.06 -112.84
CA LEU A 264 -45.51 -15.70 -113.25
C LEU A 264 -46.17 -15.68 -114.65
N HIS A 265 -46.20 -16.81 -115.38
CA HIS A 265 -46.83 -16.99 -116.70
C HIS A 265 -46.29 -16.00 -117.76
N LEU A 266 -44.97 -15.82 -117.81
CA LEU A 266 -44.32 -14.75 -118.56
C LEU A 266 -43.70 -15.19 -119.87
N ARG A 267 -43.89 -14.37 -120.91
CA ARG A 267 -43.03 -14.35 -122.11
C ARG A 267 -42.07 -13.17 -121.96
N ALA A 268 -41.01 -13.35 -121.19
CA ALA A 268 -40.00 -12.33 -120.93
C ALA A 268 -38.61 -12.77 -121.41
N TRP A 269 -37.75 -11.80 -121.74
CA TRP A 269 -36.33 -12.10 -121.98
C TRP A 269 -35.66 -12.45 -120.65
N ILE A 270 -34.87 -13.52 -120.67
CA ILE A 270 -34.01 -13.93 -119.56
C ILE A 270 -32.54 -13.70 -119.95
N GLY A 271 -31.64 -13.86 -118.99
CA GLY A 271 -30.21 -13.60 -119.17
C GLY A 271 -29.48 -14.59 -120.07
N LEU A 272 -30.16 -15.54 -120.69
CA LEU A 272 -29.57 -16.55 -121.56
C LEU A 272 -29.44 -16.03 -123.01
N THR A 273 -28.25 -16.13 -123.60
CA THR A 273 -27.96 -15.70 -124.98
C THR A 273 -26.88 -16.56 -125.63
N ASP A 274 -26.95 -16.74 -126.94
CA ASP A 274 -25.92 -17.36 -127.80
C ASP A 274 -25.24 -16.33 -128.72
N SER A 275 -25.53 -15.03 -128.52
CA SER A 275 -25.10 -13.94 -129.42
C SER A 275 -23.59 -13.76 -129.58
N VAL A 276 -22.78 -14.40 -128.74
CA VAL A 276 -21.30 -14.35 -128.80
C VAL A 276 -20.75 -15.50 -129.65
N THR A 277 -21.34 -16.69 -129.55
CA THR A 277 -20.95 -17.86 -130.32
C THR A 277 -22.22 -18.68 -130.54
N GLU A 278 -22.64 -18.74 -131.79
CA GLU A 278 -23.83 -19.48 -132.19
C GLU A 278 -23.74 -20.93 -131.68
N GLU A 279 -24.86 -21.46 -131.23
CA GLU A 279 -24.99 -22.78 -130.56
C GLU A 279 -24.38 -22.90 -129.15
N ILE A 280 -23.67 -21.89 -128.63
CA ILE A 280 -23.14 -21.89 -127.26
C ILE A 280 -23.90 -20.88 -126.39
N TRP A 281 -24.87 -21.38 -125.65
CA TRP A 281 -25.66 -20.58 -124.71
C TRP A 281 -24.86 -20.19 -123.46
N LYS A 282 -24.85 -18.89 -123.17
CA LYS A 282 -24.23 -18.29 -121.99
C LYS A 282 -25.21 -17.37 -121.27
N TRP A 283 -25.08 -17.31 -119.96
CA TRP A 283 -25.77 -16.34 -119.14
C TRP A 283 -25.10 -14.97 -119.23
N VAL A 284 -25.81 -13.92 -118.81
CA VAL A 284 -25.32 -12.53 -118.85
C VAL A 284 -24.06 -12.28 -118.02
N ASP A 285 -23.73 -13.18 -117.08
CA ASP A 285 -22.50 -13.19 -116.27
C ASP A 285 -21.32 -13.92 -116.93
N GLY A 286 -21.54 -14.55 -118.09
CA GLY A 286 -20.54 -15.28 -118.87
C GLY A 286 -20.45 -16.78 -118.56
N THR A 287 -21.23 -17.29 -117.60
CA THR A 287 -21.30 -18.73 -117.32
C THR A 287 -22.02 -19.47 -118.45
N THR A 288 -21.56 -20.68 -118.77
CA THR A 288 -22.20 -21.53 -119.79
C THR A 288 -23.42 -22.23 -119.22
N LEU A 289 -24.45 -22.44 -120.06
CA LEU A 289 -25.62 -23.21 -119.67
C LEU A 289 -25.22 -24.64 -119.30
N THR A 290 -25.40 -25.01 -118.03
CA THR A 290 -25.24 -26.39 -117.58
C THR A 290 -26.58 -27.12 -117.69
N THR A 291 -26.65 -28.16 -118.52
CA THR A 291 -27.80 -29.07 -118.57
C THR A 291 -27.69 -30.04 -117.40
N GLY A 292 -28.51 -29.82 -116.38
CA GLY A 292 -28.65 -30.69 -115.19
C GLY A 292 -30.08 -31.19 -115.05
#